data_AF-A0A4R4M6Q2-F1
#
_entry.id   AF-A0A4R4M6Q2-F1
#
_cell.length_a   1.000
_cell.length_b   1.000
_cell.length_c   1.000
_cell.angle_alpha   90.00
_cell.angle_beta   90.00
_cell.angle_gamma   90.00
#
_symmetry.space_group_name_H-M   'P 1'
#
loop_
_entity.id
_entity.type
_entity.pdbx_description
1 polymer ?
#
loop_
_entity_poly.entity_id
_entity_poly.type
_entity_poly.pdbx_seq_one_letter_code
_entity_poly.pdbx_strand_id
1 'polypeptide(L)'
;MIPRDPWARVPEDERVRLVVVVGCSRAKRDRPADAGELYTGSFHKLCMETARSLRPDRLFVLSARYGLVGPGHPMRPYDTRIGDPDQVKPARLVRQAKMMGCWQSDLTIVLAGREYVELARKVWPDAVAPLEGARGIAAMRRILAEIRDRK
;
A
#
# COMPACT_ATOMS: atom_id res chain seq x y z
N MET A 1 -18.31 19.61 -14.13
CA MET A 1 -17.62 19.16 -12.92
C MET A 1 -16.84 17.89 -13.27
N ILE A 2 -15.58 18.03 -13.65
CA ILE A 2 -14.72 16.89 -14.07
C ILE A 2 -14.31 16.16 -12.78
N PRO A 3 -14.40 14.82 -12.68
CA PRO A 3 -13.80 14.10 -11.56
C PRO A 3 -12.34 14.51 -11.49
N ARG A 4 -11.86 14.97 -10.32
CA ARG A 4 -10.43 15.16 -10.07
C ARG A 4 -9.78 13.79 -10.24
N ASP A 5 -9.26 13.52 -11.42
CA ASP A 5 -8.32 12.45 -11.63
C ASP A 5 -7.12 12.78 -10.72
N PRO A 6 -6.86 11.99 -9.66
CA PRO A 6 -5.71 12.21 -8.78
C PRO A 6 -4.37 12.08 -9.53
N TRP A 7 -4.41 11.65 -10.79
CA TRP A 7 -3.27 11.25 -11.61
C TRP A 7 -2.99 12.18 -12.79
N ALA A 8 -3.73 13.30 -12.93
CA ALA A 8 -3.70 14.11 -14.16
C ALA A 8 -2.41 14.92 -14.40
N ARG A 9 -1.51 15.10 -13.42
CA ARG A 9 -0.18 15.70 -13.62
C ARG A 9 0.83 15.16 -12.61
N VAL A 10 1.74 14.31 -13.06
CA VAL A 10 3.05 14.15 -12.40
C VAL A 10 4.04 14.90 -13.30
N PRO A 11 4.60 16.04 -12.86
CA PRO A 11 5.70 16.69 -13.57
C PRO A 11 6.86 15.71 -13.72
N GLU A 12 7.50 15.66 -14.88
CA GLU A 12 8.65 14.77 -15.18
C GLU A 12 9.82 14.93 -14.18
N ASP A 13 9.82 16.03 -13.44
CA ASP A 13 10.80 16.56 -12.53
C ASP A 13 10.44 16.43 -11.03
N GLU A 14 9.24 15.96 -10.67
CA GLU A 14 8.86 15.72 -9.27
C GLU A 14 9.43 14.38 -8.78
N ARG A 15 10.64 14.41 -8.23
CA ARG A 15 11.29 13.24 -7.61
C ARG A 15 10.44 12.70 -6.45
N VAL A 16 9.87 11.50 -6.62
CA VAL A 16 9.17 10.77 -5.56
C VAL A 16 10.21 10.30 -4.53
N ARG A 17 10.25 10.93 -3.36
CA ARG A 17 11.20 10.59 -2.29
C ARG A 17 10.70 9.43 -1.46
N LEU A 18 9.42 9.46 -1.08
CA LEU A 18 8.85 8.46 -0.18
C LEU A 18 7.56 7.88 -0.75
N VAL A 19 7.60 6.56 -0.97
CA VAL A 19 6.42 5.73 -1.20
C VAL A 19 6.13 4.92 0.07
N VAL A 20 4.88 4.93 0.51
CA VAL A 20 4.42 4.00 1.55
C VAL A 20 3.34 3.10 0.98
N VAL A 21 3.50 1.79 1.21
CA VAL A 21 2.58 0.74 0.75
C VAL A 21 1.98 0.04 1.95
N VAL A 22 0.66 -0.04 2.01
CA VAL A 22 -0.09 -0.79 3.03
C VAL A 22 -0.68 -2.04 2.41
N GLY A 23 -0.46 -3.20 3.02
CA GLY A 23 -1.06 -4.46 2.57
C GLY A 23 -2.58 -4.45 2.76
N CYS A 24 -3.31 -5.07 1.82
CA CYS A 24 -4.74 -5.26 2.00
C CYS A 24 -5.06 -6.30 3.10
N SER A 25 -6.32 -6.38 3.53
CA SER A 25 -6.74 -7.33 4.58
C SER A 25 -7.96 -8.15 4.19
N ARG A 26 -8.17 -9.27 4.91
CA ARG A 26 -9.34 -10.14 4.69
C ARG A 26 -10.66 -9.41 4.95
N ALA A 27 -10.76 -8.75 6.10
CA ALA A 27 -11.95 -8.03 6.53
C ALA A 27 -12.17 -6.79 5.65
N LYS A 28 -13.34 -6.71 5.03
CA LYS A 28 -13.74 -5.65 4.09
C LYS A 28 -15.16 -5.20 4.40
N ARG A 29 -15.52 -3.99 3.98
CA ARG A 29 -16.93 -3.59 3.88
C ARG A 29 -17.64 -4.48 2.87
N ASP A 30 -18.94 -4.62 3.03
CA ASP A 30 -19.86 -5.35 2.14
C ASP A 30 -20.31 -4.51 0.92
N ARG A 31 -20.02 -3.21 0.95
CA ARG A 31 -20.34 -2.24 -0.11
C ARG A 31 -19.09 -1.54 -0.66
N PRO A 32 -19.17 -0.96 -1.87
CA PRO A 32 -18.07 -0.18 -2.43
C PRO A 32 -17.62 0.94 -1.49
N ALA A 33 -16.31 1.12 -1.40
CA ALA A 33 -15.67 2.17 -0.61
C ALA A 33 -14.28 2.47 -1.18
N ASP A 34 -13.74 3.62 -0.80
CA ASP A 34 -12.36 3.98 -1.14
C ASP A 34 -11.38 2.96 -0.57
N ALA A 35 -10.27 2.71 -1.28
CA ALA A 35 -9.33 1.65 -0.91
C ALA A 35 -8.78 1.79 0.52
N GLY A 36 -8.59 3.01 1.01
CA GLY A 36 -8.15 3.28 2.37
C GLY A 36 -9.21 3.03 3.44
N GLU A 37 -10.47 2.84 3.05
CA GLU A 37 -11.61 2.58 3.95
C GLU A 37 -12.28 1.22 3.74
N LEU A 38 -12.02 0.57 2.60
CA LEU A 38 -12.62 -0.70 2.24
C LEU A 38 -12.26 -1.78 3.27
N TYR A 39 -11.02 -1.81 3.73
CA TYR A 39 -10.52 -2.83 4.64
C TYR A 39 -10.76 -2.44 6.10
N THR A 40 -11.51 -3.26 6.83
CA THR A 40 -12.01 -2.94 8.18
C THR A 40 -11.19 -3.56 9.30
N GLY A 41 -10.23 -4.43 8.99
CA GLY A 41 -9.38 -5.10 9.96
C GLY A 41 -8.53 -4.12 10.78
N SER A 42 -8.47 -4.31 12.10
CA SER A 42 -7.77 -3.39 13.01
C SER A 42 -6.28 -3.23 12.70
N PHE A 43 -5.62 -4.28 12.22
CA PHE A 43 -4.22 -4.20 11.79
C PHE A 43 -4.04 -3.32 10.55
N HIS A 44 -4.93 -3.44 9.55
CA HIS A 44 -4.88 -2.59 8.36
C HIS A 44 -5.09 -1.12 8.72
N LYS A 45 -6.06 -0.84 9.60
CA LYS A 45 -6.31 0.54 10.09
C LYS A 45 -5.06 1.14 10.72
N LEU A 46 -4.37 0.41 11.60
CA LEU A 46 -3.12 0.87 12.19
C LEU A 46 -2.01 1.09 11.15
N CYS A 47 -1.86 0.20 10.17
CA CYS A 47 -0.89 0.40 9.09
C CYS A 47 -1.23 1.64 8.25
N MET A 48 -2.51 1.88 7.95
CA MET A 48 -2.98 3.05 7.21
C MET A 48 -2.77 4.35 8.00
N GLU A 49 -3.04 4.34 9.31
CA GLU A 49 -2.76 5.47 10.21
C GLU A 49 -1.26 5.79 10.27
N THR A 50 -0.41 4.78 10.46
CA THR A 50 1.05 4.96 10.44
C THR A 50 1.53 5.42 9.06
N ALA A 51 0.97 4.90 7.97
CA ALA A 51 1.33 5.34 6.63
C ALA A 51 1.00 6.82 6.39
N ARG A 52 -0.17 7.28 6.85
CA ARG A 52 -0.57 8.69 6.76
C ARG A 52 0.31 9.60 7.62
N SER A 53 0.74 9.15 8.80
CA SER A 53 1.60 9.97 9.67
C SER A 53 2.99 10.21 9.10
N LEU A 54 3.47 9.32 8.22
CA LEU A 54 4.75 9.46 7.53
C LEU A 54 4.73 10.53 6.42
N ARG A 55 3.56 11.07 6.05
CA ARG A 55 3.39 12.10 5.00
C ARG A 55 4.14 11.76 3.69
N PRO A 56 3.91 10.58 3.09
CA PRO A 56 4.60 10.17 1.88
C PRO A 56 4.15 10.98 0.65
N ASP A 57 5.02 11.07 -0.35
CA ASP A 57 4.67 11.66 -1.65
C ASP A 57 3.62 10.80 -2.38
N ARG A 58 3.68 9.48 -2.16
CA ARG A 58 2.71 8.51 -2.68
C ARG A 58 2.35 7.47 -1.63
N LEU A 59 1.05 7.25 -1.45
CA LEU A 59 0.50 6.23 -0.56
C LEU A 59 -0.36 5.25 -1.37
N PHE A 60 -0.11 3.96 -1.21
CA PHE A 60 -0.87 2.90 -1.87
C PHE A 60 -1.40 1.86 -0.89
N VAL A 61 -2.55 1.29 -1.23
CA VAL A 61 -2.93 -0.05 -0.77
C VAL A 61 -2.49 -1.06 -1.83
N LEU A 62 -1.72 -2.07 -1.42
CA LEU A 62 -1.41 -3.22 -2.26
C LEU A 62 -2.54 -4.26 -2.15
N SER A 63 -3.45 -4.21 -3.12
CA SER A 63 -4.55 -5.16 -3.28
C SER A 63 -4.08 -6.42 -4.01
N ALA A 64 -4.37 -7.60 -3.45
CA ALA A 64 -4.11 -8.88 -4.11
C ALA A 64 -4.80 -8.99 -5.49
N ARG A 65 -5.93 -8.31 -5.72
CA ARG A 65 -6.67 -8.32 -6.99
C ARG A 65 -6.29 -7.17 -7.91
N TYR A 66 -6.25 -5.95 -7.38
CA TYR A 66 -6.16 -4.72 -8.17
C TYR A 66 -4.72 -4.17 -8.28
N GLY A 67 -3.80 -4.66 -7.47
CA GLY A 67 -2.42 -4.17 -7.40
C GLY A 67 -2.28 -2.91 -6.57
N LEU A 68 -1.48 -1.96 -7.04
CA LEU A 68 -1.28 -0.67 -6.38
C LEU A 68 -2.49 0.22 -6.60
N VAL A 69 -3.16 0.61 -5.51
CA VAL A 69 -4.37 1.43 -5.55
C VAL A 69 -4.24 2.59 -4.57
N GLY A 70 -4.52 3.82 -5.04
CA GLY A 70 -4.53 5.00 -4.18
C GLY A 70 -5.65 4.92 -3.12
N PRO A 71 -5.44 5.47 -1.90
CA PRO A 71 -6.38 5.31 -0.79
C PRO A 71 -7.75 5.92 -1.04
N GLY A 72 -7.88 6.92 -1.92
CA GLY A 72 -9.16 7.55 -2.32
C GLY A 72 -9.79 6.96 -3.58
N HIS A 73 -9.31 5.81 -4.07
CA HIS A 73 -9.89 5.16 -5.25
C HIS A 73 -11.02 4.20 -4.83
N PRO A 74 -12.25 4.38 -5.34
CA PRO A 74 -13.36 3.50 -5.03
C PRO A 74 -13.11 2.06 -5.53
N MET A 75 -13.33 1.08 -4.66
CA MET A 75 -13.22 -0.34 -4.98
C MET A 75 -14.44 -1.11 -4.49
N ARG A 76 -14.81 -2.16 -5.24
CA ARG A 76 -15.79 -3.16 -4.79
C ARG A 76 -15.12 -4.22 -3.91
N PRO A 77 -15.81 -4.78 -2.91
CA PRO A 77 -15.30 -5.92 -2.15
C PRO A 77 -15.01 -7.12 -3.05
N TYR A 78 -14.05 -7.96 -2.64
CA TYR A 78 -13.56 -9.12 -3.37
C TYR A 78 -12.90 -10.14 -2.42
N ASP A 79 -12.69 -11.38 -2.87
CA ASP A 79 -12.09 -12.46 -2.06
C ASP A 79 -10.79 -13.07 -2.63
N THR A 80 -10.15 -12.39 -3.58
CA THR A 80 -8.79 -12.72 -4.05
C THR A 80 -7.75 -12.54 -2.93
N ARG A 81 -6.89 -13.53 -2.75
CA ARG A 81 -5.76 -13.56 -1.82
C ARG A 81 -4.43 -13.64 -2.57
N ILE A 82 -3.33 -13.44 -1.85
CA ILE A 82 -2.00 -13.75 -2.39
C ILE A 82 -1.93 -15.28 -2.56
N GLY A 83 -1.42 -15.74 -3.70
CA GLY A 83 -1.39 -17.13 -4.12
C GLY A 83 -2.55 -17.55 -5.03
N ASP A 84 -3.66 -16.81 -5.05
CA ASP A 84 -4.81 -17.17 -5.88
C ASP A 84 -4.53 -16.99 -7.39
N PRO A 85 -5.20 -17.77 -8.28
CA PRO A 85 -4.98 -17.68 -9.71
C PRO A 85 -5.20 -16.27 -10.29
N ASP A 86 -6.20 -15.56 -9.76
CA ASP A 86 -6.59 -14.20 -10.16
C ASP A 86 -5.82 -13.11 -9.41
N GLN A 87 -4.80 -13.46 -8.61
CA GLN A 87 -3.88 -12.49 -8.02
C GLN A 87 -3.21 -11.64 -9.10
N VAL A 88 -3.10 -10.34 -8.82
CA VAL A 88 -2.30 -9.39 -9.58
C VAL A 88 -0.90 -9.93 -9.83
N LYS A 89 -0.48 -9.88 -11.10
CA LYS A 89 0.85 -10.34 -11.52
C LYS A 89 1.89 -9.23 -11.30
N PRO A 90 3.15 -9.58 -10.94
CA PRO A 90 4.22 -8.59 -10.75
C PRO A 90 4.39 -7.60 -11.90
N ALA A 91 4.29 -8.06 -13.15
CA ALA A 91 4.38 -7.19 -14.33
C ALA A 91 3.35 -6.05 -14.33
N ARG A 92 2.13 -6.30 -13.82
CA ARG A 92 1.10 -5.26 -13.68
C ARG A 92 1.46 -4.25 -12.61
N LEU A 93 2.06 -4.69 -11.50
CA LEU A 93 2.53 -3.81 -10.43
C LEU A 93 3.66 -2.89 -10.91
N VAL A 94 4.64 -3.45 -11.64
CA VAL A 94 5.73 -2.68 -12.28
C VAL A 94 5.14 -1.61 -13.20
N ARG A 95 4.17 -1.99 -14.05
CA ARG A 95 3.49 -1.04 -14.96
C ARG A 95 2.76 0.06 -14.18
N GLN A 96 2.02 -0.29 -13.14
CA GLN A 96 1.34 0.67 -12.26
C GLN A 96 2.35 1.66 -11.65
N ALA A 97 3.43 1.16 -11.05
CA ALA A 97 4.44 2.00 -10.43
C ALA A 97 5.12 2.96 -11.43
N LYS A 98 5.40 2.50 -12.66
CA LYS A 98 5.93 3.35 -13.73
C LYS A 98 4.94 4.43 -14.15
N MET A 99 3.68 4.07 -14.39
CA MET A 99 2.62 5.02 -14.77
C MET A 99 2.36 6.09 -13.71
N MET A 100 2.59 5.76 -12.43
CA MET A 100 2.39 6.69 -11.30
C MET A 100 3.67 7.45 -10.91
N GLY A 101 4.76 7.29 -11.66
CA GLY A 101 6.04 7.96 -11.41
C GLY A 101 6.77 7.51 -10.14
N CYS A 102 6.35 6.40 -9.52
CA CYS A 102 6.89 5.94 -8.23
C CYS A 102 7.81 4.73 -8.35
N TRP A 103 8.05 4.23 -9.57
CA TRP A 103 8.99 3.12 -9.84
C TRP A 103 10.41 3.42 -9.35
N GLN A 104 10.87 4.67 -9.49
CA GLN A 104 12.21 5.12 -9.09
C GLN A 104 12.21 5.87 -7.76
N SER A 105 11.31 5.53 -6.84
CA SER A 105 11.25 6.20 -5.53
C SER A 105 12.55 6.05 -4.76
N ASP A 106 12.98 7.08 -4.04
CA ASP A 106 14.21 7.01 -3.24
C ASP A 106 14.09 6.03 -2.06
N LEU A 107 12.91 6.02 -1.43
CA LEU A 107 12.59 5.14 -0.32
C LEU A 107 11.18 4.59 -0.49
N THR A 108 11.05 3.27 -0.41
CA THR A 108 9.75 2.59 -0.29
C THR A 108 9.66 1.89 1.07
N ILE A 109 8.60 2.19 1.82
CA ILE A 109 8.27 1.51 3.08
C ILE A 109 7.01 0.66 2.88
N VAL A 110 7.08 -0.61 3.26
CA VAL A 110 5.96 -1.56 3.19
C VAL A 110 5.49 -1.91 4.60
N LEU A 111 4.27 -1.48 4.93
CA LEU A 111 3.58 -1.79 6.18
C LEU A 111 2.58 -2.91 5.92
N ALA A 112 3.09 -4.15 5.88
CA ALA A 112 2.29 -5.33 5.59
C ALA A 112 2.91 -6.63 6.15
N GLY A 113 2.16 -7.73 6.05
CA GLY A 113 2.69 -9.08 6.30
C GLY A 113 3.62 -9.56 5.19
N ARG A 114 4.37 -10.64 5.47
CA ARG A 114 5.44 -11.20 4.62
C ARG A 114 5.07 -11.35 3.14
N GLU A 115 3.92 -11.97 2.84
CA GLU A 115 3.48 -12.22 1.46
C GLU A 115 3.35 -10.93 0.63
N TYR A 116 2.86 -9.85 1.25
CA TYR A 116 2.75 -8.55 0.59
C TYR A 116 4.10 -7.86 0.45
N VAL A 117 5.01 -8.03 1.41
CA VAL A 117 6.40 -7.54 1.33
C VAL A 117 7.12 -8.20 0.15
N GLU A 118 7.01 -9.53 0.03
CA GLU A 118 7.60 -10.28 -1.08
C GLU A 118 7.06 -9.83 -2.44
N LEU A 119 5.75 -9.58 -2.54
CA LEU A 119 5.13 -9.06 -3.75
C LEU A 119 5.57 -7.62 -4.06
N ALA A 120 5.64 -6.75 -3.04
CA ALA A 120 6.11 -5.36 -3.20
C ALA A 120 7.58 -5.31 -3.63
N ARG A 121 8.42 -6.21 -3.14
CA ARG A 121 9.84 -6.34 -3.55
C ARG A 121 10.03 -6.78 -5.00
N LYS A 122 9.00 -7.28 -5.68
CA LYS A 122 9.03 -7.46 -7.15
C LYS A 122 8.98 -6.13 -7.92
N VAL A 123 8.58 -5.04 -7.25
CA VAL A 123 8.54 -3.68 -7.79
C VAL A 123 9.70 -2.86 -7.26
N TRP A 124 9.90 -2.88 -5.94
CA TRP A 124 10.95 -2.15 -5.25
C TRP A 124 11.83 -3.13 -4.45
N PRO A 125 12.90 -3.69 -5.06
CA PRO A 125 13.74 -4.71 -4.44
C PRO A 125 14.27 -4.32 -3.05
N ASP A 126 14.62 -3.04 -2.88
CA ASP A 126 15.19 -2.48 -1.66
C ASP A 126 14.13 -1.94 -0.67
N ALA A 127 12.86 -2.30 -0.87
CA ALA A 127 11.79 -1.81 0.00
C ALA A 127 12.01 -2.23 1.46
N VAL A 128 11.96 -1.23 2.34
CA VAL A 128 12.06 -1.39 3.78
C VAL A 128 10.74 -1.93 4.31
N ALA A 129 10.79 -3.01 5.09
CA ALA A 129 9.62 -3.64 5.67
C ALA A 129 9.74 -3.68 7.21
N PRO A 130 9.36 -2.60 7.93
CA PRO A 130 9.60 -2.49 9.38
C PRO A 130 8.93 -3.58 10.21
N LEU A 131 7.88 -4.22 9.68
CA LEU A 131 7.14 -5.28 10.35
C LEU A 131 7.70 -6.67 10.06
N GLU A 132 8.66 -6.78 9.14
CA GLU A 132 9.34 -8.04 8.84
C GLU A 132 10.12 -8.54 10.06
N GLY A 133 10.02 -9.84 10.35
CA GLY A 133 10.65 -10.45 11.52
C GLY A 133 9.91 -10.21 12.85
N ALA A 134 8.85 -9.39 12.88
CA ALA A 134 8.05 -9.21 14.08
C ALA A 134 7.38 -10.52 14.53
N ARG A 135 7.51 -10.85 15.83
CA ARG A 135 6.95 -12.07 16.44
C ARG A 135 5.47 -11.88 16.79
N GLY A 136 4.62 -11.78 15.76
CA GLY A 136 3.17 -11.70 15.89
C GLY A 136 2.60 -10.27 15.98
N ILE A 137 1.27 -10.19 16.07
CA ILE A 137 0.53 -8.94 15.89
C ILE A 137 0.83 -7.89 16.97
N ALA A 138 1.10 -8.30 18.22
CA ALA A 138 1.41 -7.38 19.30
C ALA A 138 2.76 -6.66 19.07
N ALA A 139 3.78 -7.39 18.61
CA ALA A 139 5.07 -6.81 18.24
C ALA A 139 4.93 -5.82 17.07
N MET A 140 4.16 -6.19 16.04
CA MET A 140 3.88 -5.30 14.90
C MET A 140 3.18 -4.02 15.35
N ARG A 141 2.21 -4.09 16.25
CA ARG A 141 1.51 -2.90 16.79
C ARG A 141 2.45 -1.96 17.53
N ARG A 142 3.40 -2.50 18.30
CA ARG A 142 4.43 -1.71 18.99
C ARG A 142 5.33 -0.99 18.00
N ILE A 143 5.84 -1.70 16.99
CA ILE A 143 6.66 -1.10 15.92
C ILE A 143 5.88 0.02 15.22
N LEU A 144 4.61 -0.21 14.86
CA LEU A 144 3.77 0.81 14.24
C LEU A 144 3.55 2.04 15.13
N ALA A 145 3.47 1.87 16.44
CA ALA A 145 3.38 2.97 17.40
C ALA A 145 4.69 3.77 17.46
N GLU A 146 5.82 3.08 17.61
CA GLU A 146 7.14 3.73 17.62
C GLU A 146 7.39 4.55 16.34
N ILE A 147 6.98 4.05 15.17
CA ILE A 147 7.10 4.81 13.91
C ILE A 147 6.27 6.09 13.96
N ARG A 148 5.06 6.07 14.56
CA ARG A 148 4.21 7.25 14.67
C ARG A 148 4.73 8.27 15.68
N ASP A 149 5.44 7.80 16.70
CA ASP A 149 5.91 8.61 17.83
C ASP A 149 7.26 9.30 17.55
N ARG A 150 8.07 8.77 16.60
CA ARG A 150 9.38 9.34 16.19
C ARG A 150 9.28 10.61 15.31
N LYS A 151 8.26 11.45 15.52
CA LYS A 151 8.09 12.71 14.78
C LYS A 151 9.13 13.76 15.14
#